data_AF-A0A7J4M448-F1
#
_entry.id   AF-A0A7J4M448-F1
#
_cell.length_a   1.000
_cell.length_b   1.000
_cell.length_c   1.000
_cell.angle_alpha   90.00
_cell.angle_beta   90.00
_cell.angle_gamma   90.00
#
_symmetry.space_group_name_H-M   'P 1'
#
loop_
_entity.id
_entity.type
_entity.pdbx_description
1 polymer ?
#
loop_
_entity_poly.entity_id
_entity_poly.type
_entity_poly.pdbx_seq_one_letter_code
_entity_poly.pdbx_strand_id
1 'polypeptide(L)' 'MKKVLVIDLFNVQYNQMNEKINEELGRLQNDGKSIVDFRVMGSALNKCAVFILYDE' A
#
# COMPACT_ATOMS: atom_id res chain seq x y z
N MET A 1 0.64 13.17 12.82
CA MET A 1 1.05 13.91 11.60
C MET A 1 0.76 13.00 10.41
N LYS A 2 0.17 13.51 9.32
CA LYS A 2 -0.19 12.66 8.17
C LYS A 2 1.06 12.27 7.38
N LYS A 3 1.21 10.98 7.09
CA LYS A 3 2.29 10.39 6.30
C LYS A 3 1.73 9.55 5.15
N VAL A 4 2.55 9.35 4.12
CA VAL A 4 2.20 8.55 2.95
C VAL A 4 3.19 7.40 2.82
N LEU A 5 2.67 6.18 2.74
CA LEU A 5 3.40 4.99 2.30
C LEU A 5 3.08 4.73 0.84
N VAL A 6 4.09 4.40 0.04
CA VAL A 6 3.92 4.00 -1.36
C VAL A 6 4.36 2.54 -1.49
N ILE A 7 3.43 1.69 -1.92
CA ILE A 7 3.68 0.29 -2.25
C ILE A 7 3.81 0.18 -3.77
N ASP A 8 5.04 -0.05 -4.24
CA ASP A 8 5.29 -0.29 -5.66
C ASP A 8 4.93 -1.73 -6.04
N LEU A 9 4.01 -1.89 -6.99
CA LEU A 9 3.57 -3.18 -7.52
C LEU A 9 4.15 -3.46 -8.91
N PHE A 10 5.12 -2.66 -9.38
CA PHE A 10 5.81 -2.92 -10.63
C PHE A 10 6.46 -4.30 -10.62
N ASN A 11 6.20 -5.09 -11.67
CA ASN A 11 6.62 -6.50 -11.80
C ASN A 11 6.17 -7.47 -10.69
N VAL A 12 5.27 -7.06 -9.79
CA VAL A 12 4.64 -7.99 -8.84
C VAL A 12 3.62 -8.82 -9.59
N GLN A 13 3.62 -10.14 -9.39
CA GLN A 13 2.60 -10.99 -10.01
C GLN A 13 1.23 -10.71 -9.38
N TYR A 14 0.17 -10.79 -10.18
CA TYR A 14 -1.19 -10.44 -9.72
C TYR A 14 -1.61 -11.21 -8.46
N ASN A 15 -1.27 -12.51 -8.38
CA ASN A 15 -1.54 -13.37 -7.22
C ASN A 15 -0.73 -12.99 -5.96
N GLN A 16 0.36 -12.22 -6.10
CA GLN A 16 1.23 -11.76 -5.00
C GLN A 16 0.92 -10.32 -4.55
N MET A 17 0.15 -9.56 -5.34
CA MET A 17 -0.16 -8.16 -5.01
C MET A 17 -0.91 -8.02 -3.69
N ASN A 18 -1.94 -8.85 -3.48
CA ASN A 18 -2.73 -8.81 -2.26
C ASN A 18 -1.89 -9.12 -1.02
N GLU A 19 -1.00 -10.10 -1.12
CA GLU A 19 -0.09 -10.48 -0.03
C GLU A 19 0.82 -9.30 0.33
N LYS A 20 1.50 -8.72 -0.66
CA LYS A 20 2.38 -7.57 -0.46
C LYS A 20 1.66 -6.35 0.15
N ILE A 21 0.45 -6.04 -0.32
CA ILE A 21 -0.34 -4.94 0.24
C ILE A 21 -0.69 -5.23 1.71
N ASN A 22 -1.15 -6.45 2.00
CA ASN A 22 -1.58 -6.83 3.34
C ASN A 22 -0.41 -6.87 4.34
N GLU A 23 0.79 -7.29 3.92
CA GLU A 23 1.99 -7.24 4.76
C GLU A 23 2.31 -5.81 5.21
N GLU A 24 2.28 -4.85 4.28
CA GLU A 24 2.56 -3.44 4.57
C GLU A 24 1.48 -2.81 5.44
N LEU A 25 0.21 -3.11 5.19
CA LEU A 25 -0.90 -2.67 6.04
C LEU A 25 -0.80 -3.26 7.45
N GLY A 26 -0.48 -4.56 7.55
CA GLY A 26 -0.27 -5.24 8.82
C GLY A 26 0.87 -4.62 9.62
N ARG A 27 1.98 -4.26 8.96
CA ARG A 27 3.08 -3.51 9.59
C ARG A 27 2.62 -2.17 10.15
N LEU A 28 1.85 -1.39 9.37
CA LEU A 28 1.32 -0.10 9.85
C LEU A 28 0.43 -0.28 11.08
N GLN A 29 -0.46 -1.28 11.07
CA GLN A 29 -1.35 -1.57 12.19
C GLN A 29 -0.57 -2.04 13.44
N ASN A 30 0.43 -2.90 13.26
CA ASN A 30 1.29 -3.37 14.37
C ASN A 30 2.11 -2.24 14.99
N ASP A 31 2.47 -1.23 14.19
CA ASP A 31 3.12 -0.01 14.66
C ASP A 31 2.14 0.98 15.36
N GLY A 32 0.86 0.63 15.47
CA GLY A 32 -0.18 1.48 16.07
C GLY A 32 -0.66 2.64 15.18
N LYS A 33 -0.28 2.65 13.90
CA LYS A 33 -0.62 3.72 12.96
C LYS A 33 -2.07 3.57 12.47
N SER A 34 -2.75 4.69 12.28
CA SER A 34 -4.14 4.70 11.80
C SER A 34 -4.19 4.95 10.30
N ILE A 35 -4.74 4.01 9.52
CA ILE A 35 -4.91 4.16 8.08
C ILE A 35 -6.10 5.10 7.81
N VAL A 36 -5.88 6.10 6.95
CA VAL A 36 -6.85 7.16 6.64
C VAL A 36 -7.46 6.98 5.26
N ASP A 37 -6.64 6.73 4.24
CA ASP A 37 -7.07 6.62 2.84
C ASP A 37 -6.11 5.71 2.05
N PHE A 38 -6.61 5.13 0.95
CA PHE A 38 -5.82 4.35 0.01
C PHE A 38 -6.15 4.74 -1.43
N ARG A 39 -5.12 4.89 -2.27
CA ARG A 39 -5.28 5.21 -3.69
C ARG A 39 -4.38 4.34 -4.54
N VAL A 40 -4.97 3.69 -5.53
CA VAL A 40 -4.21 2.97 -6.56
C VAL A 40 -3.96 3.93 -7.72
N MET A 41 -2.69 4.08 -8.11
CA MET A 41 -2.27 4.92 -9.22
C MET A 41 -1.56 4.06 -10.25
N GLY A 42 -1.99 4.13 -11.51
CA GLY A 42 -1.40 3.36 -12.60
C GLY A 42 -2.42 3.04 -13.71
N SER A 43 -1.92 2.77 -14.91
CA SER A 43 -2.75 2.49 -16.08
C SER A 43 -2.94 0.99 -16.38
N ALA A 44 -2.22 0.11 -15.67
CA ALA A 44 -2.31 -1.34 -15.80
C ALA A 44 -1.93 -2.04 -14.49
N LEU A 45 -2.41 -3.26 -14.28
CA LEU A 45 -2.14 -4.05 -13.06
C LEU A 45 -0.65 -4.26 -12.80
N ASN A 46 0.15 -4.49 -13.84
CA ASN A 46 1.62 -4.64 -13.72
C ASN A 46 2.38 -3.30 -13.72
N LYS A 47 1.67 -2.18 -13.69
CA LYS A 47 2.21 -0.81 -13.73
C LYS A 47 1.40 0.09 -12.80
N CYS A 48 1.19 -0.35 -11.56
CA CYS A 48 0.51 0.43 -10.55
C CYS A 48 1.28 0.48 -9.23
N ALA A 49 0.92 1.47 -8.42
CA ALA A 49 1.38 1.62 -7.05
C ALA A 49 0.18 1.95 -6.16
N VAL A 50 0.26 1.55 -4.88
CA VAL A 50 -0.75 1.86 -3.87
C VAL A 50 -0.18 2.90 -2.92
N PHE A 51 -0.88 4.02 -2.81
CA PHE A 51 -0.58 5.11 -1.90
C PHE A 51 -1.48 4.96 -0.68
N ILE A 52 -0.89 4.89 0.51
CA ILE A 52 -1.60 4.74 1.77
C ILE A 52 -1.32 5.98 2.60
N LEU A 53 -2.37 6.74 2.89
CA LEU A 53 -2.31 7.85 3.83
C LEU A 53 -2.57 7.30 5.24
N TYR A 54 -1.71 7.62 6.19
CA TYR A 54 -1.86 7.18 7.58
C TYR A 54 -1.46 8.29 8.56
N ASP A 55 -2.02 8.22 9.76
CA ASP A 55 -1.62 9.03 10.91
C ASP A 55 -0.64 8.24 11.78
N GLU A 56 0.41 8.93 12.24
CA GLU A 56 1.24 8.47 13.38
C GLU A 56 0.49 8.52 14.70
#